data_AF-A0AAU2W4X5-F1
#
_entry.id   AF-A0AAU2W4X5-F1
#
_cell.length_a   1.000
_cell.length_b   1.000
_cell.length_c   1.000
_cell.angle_alpha   90.00
_cell.angle_beta   90.00
_cell.angle_gamma   90.00
#
_symmetry.space_group_name_H-M   'P 1'
#
loop_
_entity.id
_entity.type
_entity.pdbx_description
1 polymer ?
#
loop_
_entity_poly.entity_id
_entity_poly.type
_entity_poly.pdbx_seq_one_letter_code
_entity_poly.pdbx_strand_id
1 'polypeptide(L)'
;MTLGCRTDALRFLLRDRDTKYTRTFDAVFQADDVEILLSPPRAPRANAICERVVDTLRREILDRILIYNEAHAVAVMTEYIRHYNRHRPHQSRQQLAPDSPESPAPATVTDLQTHGIRRRFVLGGLD
;
A
#
# COMPACT_ATOMS: atom_id res chain seq x y z
N MET A 1 -9.97 -7.59 -5.17
CA MET A 1 -10.03 -6.12 -5.40
C MET A 1 -10.37 -5.90 -6.85
N THR A 2 -11.50 -5.28 -7.15
CA THR A 2 -11.87 -4.86 -8.51
C THR A 2 -11.23 -3.50 -8.79
N LEU A 3 -10.33 -3.44 -9.77
CA LEU A 3 -9.64 -2.20 -10.19
C LEU A 3 -10.55 -1.26 -11.02
N GLY A 4 -11.69 -1.77 -11.51
CA GLY A 4 -12.48 -1.11 -12.56
C GLY A 4 -13.14 0.23 -12.22
N CYS A 5 -13.17 0.67 -10.95
CA CYS A 5 -13.60 2.05 -10.62
C CYS A 5 -12.43 3.02 -10.41
N ARG A 6 -11.19 2.53 -10.48
CA ARG A 6 -9.96 3.30 -10.22
C ARG A 6 -9.16 3.55 -11.50
N THR A 7 -9.38 2.78 -12.58
CA THR A 7 -8.67 2.96 -13.85
C THR A 7 -9.08 4.24 -14.57
N ASP A 8 -10.33 4.70 -14.47
CA ASP A 8 -10.80 5.96 -15.06
C ASP A 8 -9.98 7.20 -14.65
N ALA A 9 -9.29 7.14 -13.51
CA ALA A 9 -8.45 8.23 -13.00
C ALA A 9 -6.94 8.00 -13.22
N LEU A 10 -6.53 6.83 -13.72
CA LEU A 10 -5.14 6.49 -13.94
C LEU A 10 -4.72 6.88 -15.35
N ARG A 11 -3.77 7.81 -15.47
CA ARG A 11 -3.23 8.20 -16.78
C ARG A 11 -2.00 7.39 -17.19
N PHE A 12 -1.21 6.95 -16.21
CA PHE A 12 0.05 6.25 -16.45
C PHE A 12 0.18 5.03 -15.54
N LEU A 13 0.71 3.94 -16.10
CA LEU A 13 1.21 2.80 -15.37
C LEU A 13 2.73 2.73 -15.48
N LEU A 14 3.43 3.00 -14.38
CA LEU A 14 4.87 2.80 -14.29
C LEU A 14 5.16 1.37 -13.84
N ARG A 15 5.95 0.62 -14.61
CA ARG A 15 6.45 -0.70 -14.23
C ARG A 15 7.89 -0.95 -14.68
N ASP A 16 8.52 -1.97 -14.13
CA ASP A 16 9.80 -2.46 -14.62
C ASP A 16 9.64 -3.33 -15.89
N ARG A 17 10.75 -3.89 -16.37
CA ARG A 17 10.79 -4.77 -17.54
C ARG A 17 10.77 -6.28 -17.20
N ASP A 18 10.27 -6.69 -16.03
CA ASP A 18 10.15 -8.11 -15.69
C ASP A 18 9.29 -8.84 -16.75
N THR A 19 9.77 -10.01 -17.18
CA THR A 19 9.11 -10.89 -18.15
C THR A 19 7.73 -11.39 -17.71
N LYS A 20 7.40 -11.30 -16.42
CA LYS A 20 6.05 -11.62 -15.92
C LYS A 20 4.96 -10.70 -16.48
N TYR A 21 5.32 -9.48 -16.86
CA TYR A 21 4.38 -8.55 -17.50
C TYR A 21 4.23 -8.90 -18.98
N THR A 22 3.18 -9.67 -19.27
CA THR A 22 2.86 -10.11 -20.63
C THR A 22 2.19 -9.00 -21.43
N ARG A 23 2.11 -9.16 -22.75
CA ARG A 23 1.33 -8.25 -23.61
C ARG A 23 -0.14 -8.19 -23.20
N THR A 24 -0.70 -9.30 -22.74
CA THR A 24 -2.09 -9.35 -22.26
C THR A 24 -2.29 -8.51 -21.00
N PHE A 25 -1.29 -8.46 -20.12
CA PHE A 25 -1.32 -7.59 -18.94
C PHE A 25 -1.38 -6.12 -19.37
N ASP A 26 -0.48 -5.71 -20.27
CA ASP A 26 -0.43 -4.34 -20.80
C ASP A 26 -1.74 -3.96 -21.52
N ALA A 27 -2.34 -4.89 -22.27
CA ALA A 27 -3.57 -4.67 -23.01
C ALA A 27 -4.78 -4.30 -22.13
N VAL A 28 -4.86 -4.82 -20.90
CA VAL A 28 -5.96 -4.47 -19.96
C VAL A 28 -5.93 -2.98 -19.61
N PHE A 29 -4.75 -2.41 -19.39
CA PHE A 29 -4.60 -1.00 -19.03
C PHE A 29 -4.73 -0.08 -20.25
N GLN A 30 -4.22 -0.51 -21.41
CA GLN A 30 -4.37 0.24 -22.65
C GLN A 30 -5.82 0.32 -23.13
N ALA A 31 -6.64 -0.69 -22.84
CA ALA A 31 -8.07 -0.65 -23.11
C ALA A 31 -8.81 0.44 -22.32
N ASP A 32 -8.26 0.85 -21.18
CA ASP A 32 -8.74 1.94 -20.33
C ASP A 32 -7.92 3.24 -20.55
N ASP A 33 -7.28 3.41 -21.72
CA ASP A 33 -6.47 4.59 -22.11
C ASP A 33 -5.29 4.93 -21.18
N VAL A 34 -4.79 3.94 -20.42
CA VAL A 34 -3.63 4.12 -19.54
C VAL A 34 -2.32 3.93 -20.32
N GLU A 35 -1.45 4.94 -20.29
CA GLU A 35 -0.13 4.85 -20.92
C GLU A 35 0.88 4.07 -20.05
N ILE A 36 1.57 3.10 -20.66
CA ILE A 36 2.54 2.26 -19.96
C ILE A 36 3.94 2.87 -20.08
N LEU A 37 4.49 3.25 -18.93
CA LEU A 37 5.84 3.78 -18.80
C LEU A 37 6.76 2.70 -18.23
N LEU A 38 7.85 2.41 -18.93
CA LEU A 38 8.83 1.41 -18.50
C LEU A 38 10.02 2.09 -17.83
N SER A 39 10.34 1.68 -16.60
CA SER A 39 11.54 2.15 -15.90
C SER A 39 12.79 1.86 -16.74
N PRO A 40 13.84 2.72 -16.82
CA PRO A 40 15.04 2.44 -17.61
C PRO A 40 15.71 1.10 -17.26
N PRO A 41 16.42 0.44 -18.21
CA PRO A 41 17.05 -0.84 -17.94
C PRO A 41 18.07 -0.71 -16.82
N ARG A 42 18.05 -1.66 -15.86
CA ARG A 42 19.00 -1.71 -14.73
C ARG A 42 19.02 -0.44 -13.87
N ALA A 43 17.90 0.28 -13.78
CA ALA A 43 17.75 1.49 -12.98
C ALA A 43 16.74 1.28 -11.84
N PRO A 44 17.09 0.57 -10.75
CA PRO A 44 16.18 0.28 -9.63
C PRO A 44 15.63 1.56 -8.98
N ARG A 45 16.39 2.66 -9.03
CA ARG A 45 15.94 3.97 -8.53
C ARG A 45 14.73 4.52 -9.28
N ALA A 46 14.54 4.15 -10.54
CA ALA A 46 13.37 4.55 -11.32
C ALA A 46 12.09 3.79 -10.91
N ASN A 47 12.21 2.71 -10.12
CA ASN A 47 11.10 1.98 -9.51
C ASN A 47 11.10 2.07 -7.98
N ALA A 48 11.81 3.04 -7.40
CA ALA A 48 12.12 3.08 -5.97
C ALA A 48 10.89 3.07 -5.04
N ILE A 49 9.75 3.57 -5.51
CA ILE A 49 8.50 3.56 -4.73
C ILE A 49 7.99 2.13 -4.57
N CYS A 50 7.85 1.37 -5.67
CA CYS A 50 7.42 -0.02 -5.63
C CYS A 50 8.42 -0.89 -4.87
N GLU A 51 9.72 -0.70 -5.10
CA GLU A 51 10.77 -1.40 -4.36
C GLU A 51 10.65 -1.16 -2.85
N ARG A 52 10.47 0.10 -2.45
CA ARG A 52 10.28 0.45 -1.03
C ARG A 52 9.04 -0.21 -0.45
N VAL A 53 7.93 -0.25 -1.19
CA VAL A 53 6.69 -0.92 -0.73
C VAL A 53 6.93 -2.42 -0.52
N VAL A 54 7.56 -3.11 -1.47
CA VAL A 54 7.87 -4.54 -1.35
C VAL A 54 8.75 -4.80 -0.14
N ASP A 55 9.79 -3.98 0.04
CA ASP A 55 10.75 -4.11 1.12
C ASP A 55 10.10 -3.84 2.50
N THR A 56 9.17 -2.88 2.57
CA THR A 56 8.30 -2.65 3.74
C THR A 56 7.42 -3.86 4.06
N LEU A 57 6.74 -4.44 3.05
CA LEU A 57 5.92 -5.63 3.22
C LEU A 57 6.73 -6.83 3.75
N ARG A 58 7.97 -6.99 3.26
CA ARG A 58 8.86 -8.05 3.73
C ARG A 58 9.22 -7.88 5.19
N ARG A 59 9.75 -6.71 5.57
CA ARG A 59 10.18 -6.42 6.94
C ARG A 59 9.07 -6.54 7.97
N GLU A 60 7.87 -6.09 7.64
CA GLU A 60 6.79 -5.97 8.62
C GLU A 60 5.90 -7.20 8.67
N ILE A 61 5.78 -7.94 7.57
CA ILE A 61 4.84 -9.06 7.45
C ILE A 61 5.58 -10.34 7.06
N LEU A 62 6.14 -10.39 5.85
CA LEU A 62 6.51 -11.66 5.22
C LEU A 62 7.72 -12.33 5.87
N ASP A 63 8.56 -11.56 6.54
CA ASP A 63 9.69 -12.08 7.33
C ASP A 63 9.29 -12.41 8.79
N ARG A 64 8.05 -12.09 9.21
CA ARG A 64 7.55 -12.27 10.60
C ARG A 64 6.37 -13.25 10.70
N ILE A 65 5.69 -13.57 9.60
CA ILE A 65 4.51 -14.43 9.57
C ILE A 65 4.76 -15.62 8.65
N LEU A 66 4.56 -16.83 9.18
CA LEU A 66 4.53 -18.03 8.36
C LEU A 66 3.21 -18.11 7.59
N ILE A 67 3.30 -18.02 6.26
CA ILE A 67 2.15 -18.11 5.36
C ILE A 67 1.88 -19.59 5.03
N TYR A 68 0.82 -20.15 5.62
CA TYR A 68 0.46 -21.57 5.46
C TYR A 68 -0.21 -21.93 4.13
N ASN A 69 -0.96 -21.02 3.52
CA ASN A 69 -1.63 -21.22 2.23
C ASN A 69 -2.03 -19.87 1.60
N GLU A 70 -2.57 -19.92 0.38
CA GLU A 70 -3.01 -18.74 -0.37
C GLU A 70 -4.12 -17.95 0.36
N ALA A 71 -5.14 -18.63 0.89
CA ALA A 71 -6.23 -17.96 1.60
C ALA A 71 -5.72 -17.18 2.82
N HIS A 72 -4.75 -17.74 3.54
CA HIS A 72 -4.07 -17.07 4.63
C HIS A 72 -3.24 -15.87 4.14
N ALA A 73 -2.50 -16.03 3.03
CA ALA A 73 -1.77 -14.92 2.41
C ALA A 73 -2.70 -13.76 2.07
N VAL A 74 -3.84 -14.05 1.41
CA VAL A 74 -4.84 -13.05 1.05
C VAL A 74 -5.42 -12.37 2.29
N ALA A 75 -5.73 -13.13 3.34
CA ALA A 75 -6.27 -12.57 4.59
C ALA A 75 -5.26 -11.62 5.27
N VAL A 76 -4.00 -12.05 5.40
CA VAL A 76 -2.92 -11.23 5.99
C VAL A 76 -2.70 -9.96 5.17
N MET A 77 -2.55 -10.08 3.85
CA MET A 77 -2.34 -8.94 2.98
C MET A 77 -3.53 -7.97 2.98
N THR A 78 -4.76 -8.48 3.05
CA THR A 78 -5.97 -7.65 3.09
C THR A 78 -6.03 -6.80 4.36
N GLU A 79 -5.78 -7.40 5.53
CA GLU A 79 -5.76 -6.64 6.79
C GLU A 79 -4.59 -5.66 6.83
N TYR A 80 -3.42 -6.04 6.31
CA TYR A 80 -2.29 -5.12 6.20
C TYR A 80 -2.59 -3.93 5.31
N ILE A 81 -3.10 -4.13 4.09
CA ILE A 81 -3.39 -3.03 3.16
C ILE A 81 -4.42 -2.08 3.79
N ARG A 82 -5.42 -2.62 4.50
CA ARG A 82 -6.39 -1.81 5.26
C ARG A 82 -5.70 -0.99 6.34
N HIS A 83 -4.77 -1.56 7.09
CA HIS A 83 -4.00 -0.83 8.09
C HIS A 83 -3.12 0.25 7.43
N TYR A 84 -2.32 -0.13 6.43
CA TYR A 84 -1.39 0.73 5.71
C TYR A 84 -2.08 1.98 5.14
N ASN A 85 -3.26 1.80 4.54
CA ASN A 85 -3.98 2.90 3.90
C ASN A 85 -4.82 3.73 4.86
N ARG A 86 -5.33 3.16 5.96
CA ARG A 86 -6.28 3.87 6.83
C ARG A 86 -5.74 4.33 8.18
N HIS A 87 -4.66 3.72 8.66
CA HIS A 87 -4.18 3.93 10.02
C HIS A 87 -2.69 4.20 10.11
N ARG A 88 -1.88 3.59 9.22
CA ARG A 88 -0.44 3.77 9.28
C ARG A 88 -0.07 5.24 9.06
N PRO A 89 0.75 5.85 9.92
CA PRO A 89 1.19 7.22 9.73
C PRO A 89 2.28 7.30 8.65
N HIS A 90 2.18 8.30 7.75
CA HIS A 90 3.17 8.56 6.72
C HIS A 90 3.82 9.93 6.93
N GLN A 91 5.14 9.95 7.09
CA GLN A 91 5.89 11.19 7.36
C GLN A 91 5.73 12.23 6.24
N SER A 92 5.73 11.80 4.98
CA SER A 92 5.49 12.69 3.82
C SER A 92 4.09 13.31 3.82
N ARG A 93 3.17 12.77 4.62
CA ARG A 93 1.79 13.23 4.77
C ARG A 93 1.51 13.80 6.16
N GLN A 94 2.51 14.32 6.86
CA GLN A 94 2.32 14.89 8.21
C GLN A 94 1.71 13.87 9.19
N GLN A 95 2.14 12.60 9.11
CA GLN A 95 1.62 11.48 9.88
C GLN A 95 0.19 11.03 9.52
N LEU A 96 -0.38 11.54 8.42
CA LEU A 96 -1.68 11.05 7.93
C LEU A 96 -1.55 9.74 7.15
N ALA A 97 -2.60 8.93 7.25
CA ALA A 97 -2.72 7.73 6.45
C ALA A 97 -3.12 8.08 4.99
N PRO A 98 -2.84 7.20 4.02
CA PRO A 98 -3.16 7.40 2.60
C PRO A 98 -4.62 7.73 2.31
N ASP A 99 -5.56 7.12 3.03
CA ASP A 99 -6.99 7.33 2.84
C ASP A 99 -7.53 8.48 3.71
N SER A 100 -6.71 9.08 4.57
CA SER A 100 -7.12 10.23 5.38
C SER A 100 -7.18 11.49 4.52
N PRO A 101 -8.34 12.16 4.39
CA PRO A 101 -8.48 13.36 3.56
C PRO A 101 -7.84 14.60 4.20
N GLU A 102 -7.77 14.66 5.52
CA GLU A 102 -7.25 15.81 6.27
C GLU A 102 -6.66 15.38 7.62
N SER A 103 -5.87 16.27 8.23
CA SER A 103 -5.48 16.11 9.63
C SER A 103 -6.70 16.27 10.52
N PRO A 104 -6.99 15.30 11.42
CA PRO A 104 -8.02 15.55 12.42
C PRO A 104 -7.68 16.82 13.17
N ALA A 105 -8.69 17.63 13.50
CA ALA A 105 -8.51 18.81 14.33
C ALA A 105 -7.68 18.42 15.56
N PRO A 106 -6.66 19.21 15.95
CA PRO A 106 -5.81 18.87 17.08
C PRO A 106 -6.71 18.58 18.28
N ALA A 107 -6.68 17.32 18.75
CA ALA A 107 -7.45 16.95 19.91
C ALA A 107 -6.95 17.82 21.06
N THR A 108 -7.80 18.74 21.53
CA THR A 108 -7.47 19.54 22.71
C THR A 108 -7.65 18.62 23.90
N VAL A 109 -6.59 17.88 24.25
CA VAL A 109 -6.58 17.00 25.41
C VAL A 109 -6.60 17.90 26.64
N THR A 110 -7.81 18.16 27.13
CA THR A 110 -8.07 19.03 28.29
C THR A 110 -7.81 18.30 29.61
N ASP A 111 -7.84 16.96 29.57
CA ASP A 111 -7.53 16.11 30.72
C ASP A 111 -6.95 14.76 30.25
N LEU A 112 -5.69 14.51 30.61
CA LEU A 112 -4.99 13.25 30.33
C LEU A 112 -5.50 12.08 31.18
N GLN A 113 -6.20 12.34 32.30
CA GLN A 113 -6.76 11.32 33.17
C GLN A 113 -8.01 10.65 32.55
N THR A 114 -8.78 11.39 31.74
CA THR A 114 -9.96 10.88 31.02
C THR A 114 -9.67 10.46 29.58
N HIS A 115 -8.50 10.81 29.04
CA HIS A 115 -8.11 10.45 27.66
C HIS A 115 -7.54 9.03 27.57
N GLY A 116 -8.40 8.05 27.31
CA GLY A 116 -7.98 6.66 27.14
C GLY A 116 -7.35 6.37 25.78
N ILE A 117 -6.07 5.96 25.76
CA ILE A 117 -5.40 5.46 24.55
C ILE A 117 -6.05 4.14 24.12
N ARG A 118 -6.60 4.10 22.91
CA ARG A 118 -7.15 2.87 22.33
C ARG A 118 -6.10 2.19 21.46
N ARG A 119 -5.67 1.00 21.88
CA ARG A 119 -4.81 0.12 21.08
C ARG A 119 -5.66 -0.88 20.32
N ARG A 120 -5.39 -1.04 19.03
CA ARG A 120 -5.92 -2.16 18.23
C ARG A 120 -4.75 -3.00 17.76
N PHE A 121 -4.83 -4.31 17.96
CA PHE A 121 -3.87 -5.23 17.38
C PHE A 121 -4.18 -5.43 15.90
N VAL A 122 -3.16 -5.29 15.06
CA VAL A 122 -3.18 -5.60 13.64
C VAL A 122 -2.27 -6.80 13.43
N LEU A 123 -2.73 -7.80 12.67
CA LEU A 123 -1.97 -9.03 12.41
C LEU A 123 -1.38 -9.70 13.68
N GLY A 124 -2.17 -9.75 14.76
CA GLY A 124 -1.71 -10.32 16.04
C GLY A 124 -0.76 -9.43 16.86
N GLY A 125 -0.59 -8.16 16.47
CA GLY A 125 0.31 -7.20 17.12
C GLY A 125 1.64 -7.00 16.41
N LEU A 126 1.74 -7.45 15.17
CA LEU A 126 2.89 -7.21 14.31
C LEU A 126 2.71 -5.85 13.63
N ASP A 127 3.47 -4.87 14.12
CA ASP A 127 3.91 -3.66 13.42
C ASP A 127 5.42 -3.51 13.72
#